data_AF-A0A9D4ILL3-F1
#
_entry.id   AF-A0A9D4ILL3-F1
#
_cell.length_a   1.000
_cell.length_b   1.000
_cell.length_c   1.000
_cell.angle_alpha   90.00
_cell.angle_beta   90.00
_cell.angle_gamma   90.00
#
_symmetry.space_group_name_H-M   'P 1'
#
loop_
_entity.id
_entity.type
_entity.pdbx_description
1 polymer ?
#
loop_
_entity_poly.entity_id
_entity_poly.type
_entity_poly.pdbx_seq_one_letter_code
_entity_poly.pdbx_strand_id
1 'polypeptide(L)' 'MDEQDLILLNDGSPSRLNPTGVNSHIDLTAVNARIASASAWATVHDTIGSDHLPQQVTLHNYIAQGPDAQCS' A
#
# COMPACT_ATOMS: atom_id res chain seq x y z
N MET A 1 -1.30 4.14 -19.32
CA MET A 1 -0.67 3.73 -18.07
C MET A 1 0.64 3.14 -18.52
N ASP A 2 1.69 3.96 -18.53
CA ASP A 2 3.01 3.52 -18.98
C ASP A 2 3.40 2.28 -18.15
N GLU A 3 4.01 1.28 -18.81
CA GLU A 3 4.40 -0.02 -18.28
C GLU A 3 5.45 0.12 -17.16
N GLN A 4 5.07 0.73 -16.04
CA GLN A 4 5.77 0.56 -14.79
C GLN A 4 5.24 -0.74 -14.21
N ASP A 5 6.14 -1.71 -13.98
CA ASP A 5 5.86 -2.96 -13.28
C ASP A 5 5.39 -2.66 -11.85
N LEU A 6 4.12 -2.29 -11.73
CA LEU A 6 3.45 -2.02 -10.47
C LEU A 6 3.00 -3.34 -9.87
N ILE A 7 3.49 -3.60 -8.67
CA ILE A 7 3.14 -4.74 -7.84
C ILE A 7 2.10 -4.27 -6.83
N LEU A 8 0.99 -5.01 -6.75
CA LEU A 8 -0.02 -4.81 -5.72
C LEU A 8 0.46 -5.39 -4.39
N LEU A 9 0.31 -4.61 -3.31
CA LEU A 9 0.64 -5.06 -1.96
C LEU A 9 -0.57 -5.62 -1.19
N ASN A 10 -1.78 -5.39 -1.68
CA ASN A 10 -3.01 -5.88 -1.06
C ASN A 10 -3.01 -7.42 -0.97
N ASP A 11 -3.34 -7.96 0.19
CA ASP A 11 -3.39 -9.41 0.46
C ASP A 11 -4.81 -10.02 0.39
N GLY A 12 -5.81 -9.20 0.06
CA GLY A 12 -7.22 -9.57 0.07
C GLY A 12 -7.96 -9.20 1.36
N SER A 13 -7.30 -8.56 2.33
CA SER A 13 -7.96 -7.95 3.48
C SER A 13 -8.92 -6.83 3.06
N PRO A 14 -10.10 -6.70 3.70
CA PRO A 14 -11.07 -5.68 3.36
C PRO A 14 -10.50 -4.28 3.61
N SER A 15 -10.94 -3.30 2.81
CA SER A 15 -10.56 -1.89 2.97
C SER A 15 -11.74 -1.01 3.37
N ARG A 16 -12.96 -1.55 3.35
CA ARG A 16 -14.17 -0.84 3.74
C ARG A 16 -15.18 -1.78 4.39
N LEU A 17 -15.69 -1.34 5.54
CA LEU A 17 -16.77 -2.01 6.27
C LEU A 17 -18.10 -1.44 5.80
N ASN A 18 -18.96 -2.30 5.26
CA ASN A 18 -20.31 -1.86 4.90
C ASN A 18 -21.29 -2.21 6.04
N PRO A 19 -22.19 -1.28 6.43
CA PRO A 19 -23.23 -1.54 7.42
C PRO A 19 -24.18 -2.69 7.04
N THR A 20 -24.24 -3.04 5.75
CA THR A 20 -25.04 -4.14 5.21
C THR A 20 -24.38 -5.52 5.38
N GLY A 21 -23.18 -5.58 5.96
CA GLY A 21 -22.49 -6.83 6.34
C GLY A 21 -21.55 -7.38 5.28
N VAL A 22 -21.49 -6.81 4.07
CA VAL A 22 -20.57 -7.24 3.02
C VAL A 22 -19.39 -6.28 2.91
N ASN A 23 -18.25 -6.65 3.47
CA ASN A 23 -17.04 -5.83 3.35
C ASN A 23 -16.52 -5.80 1.90
N SER A 24 -15.86 -4.70 1.53
CA SER A 24 -15.34 -4.49 0.19
C SER A 24 -13.84 -4.16 0.18
N HIS A 25 -13.20 -4.36 -0.98
CA HIS A 25 -11.74 -4.29 -1.20
C HIS A 25 -11.44 -3.25 -2.27
N ILE A 26 -11.88 -2.01 -2.04
CA ILE A 26 -11.91 -0.97 -3.07
C ILE A 26 -10.66 -0.08 -3.09
N ASP A 27 -9.87 -0.12 -2.02
CA ASP A 27 -8.64 0.64 -1.89
C ASP A 27 -7.44 -0.21 -2.28
N LEU A 28 -6.63 0.28 -3.20
CA LEU A 28 -5.46 -0.42 -3.73
C LEU A 28 -4.18 0.29 -3.33
N THR A 29 -3.17 -0.49 -2.94
CA THR A 29 -1.80 -0.04 -2.77
C THR A 29 -0.93 -0.73 -3.83
N ALA A 30 -0.33 0.07 -4.71
CA ALA A 30 0.57 -0.40 -5.76
C ALA A 30 1.91 0.33 -5.68
N VAL A 31 3.01 -0.39 -5.89
CA VAL A 31 4.38 0.15 -5.84
C VAL A 31 5.23 -0.51 -6.92
N ASN A 32 6.38 0.06 -7.27
CA ASN A 32 7.31 -0.64 -8.17
C ASN A 32 7.96 -1.86 -7.46
N ALA A 33 8.57 -2.75 -8.25
CA ALA A 33 9.21 -3.97 -7.74
C ALA A 33 10.26 -3.73 -6.63
N ARG A 34 11.03 -2.64 -6.71
CA ARG A 34 12.05 -2.30 -5.71
C ARG A 34 11.40 -2.03 -4.35
N ILE A 35 10.36 -1.19 -4.33
CA ILE A 35 9.64 -0.85 -3.11
C ILE A 35 8.89 -2.07 -2.57
N ALA A 36 8.29 -2.88 -3.44
CA ALA A 36 7.54 -4.07 -3.03
C ALA A 36 8.40 -5.03 -2.19
N SER A 37 9.64 -5.30 -2.64
CA SER A 37 10.58 -6.17 -1.92
C SER A 37 11.03 -5.62 -0.56
N ALA A 38 10.88 -4.30 -0.36
CA ALA A 38 11.32 -3.57 0.82
C ALA A 38 10.14 -3.12 1.70
N SER A 39 8.92 -3.54 1.42
CA SER A 39 7.72 -3.07 2.10
C SER A 39 6.99 -4.17 2.85
N ALA A 40 6.45 -3.85 4.02
CA ALA A 40 5.37 -4.59 4.65
C ALA A 40 4.06 -3.82 4.51
N TRP A 41 2.96 -4.50 4.23
CA TRP A 41 1.62 -3.93 4.06
C TRP A 41 0.65 -4.59 5.03
N ALA A 42 -0.29 -3.81 5.58
CA ALA A 42 -1.38 -4.34 6.39
C ALA A 42 -2.60 -3.43 6.36
N THR A 43 -3.79 -4.02 6.49
CA THR A 43 -5.00 -3.30 6.88
C THR A 43 -4.99 -3.06 8.40
N VAL A 44 -5.28 -1.83 8.81
CA VAL A 44 -5.45 -1.47 10.22
C VAL A 44 -6.91 -1.70 10.63
N HIS A 45 -7.15 -2.56 11.61
CA HIS A 45 -8.49 -2.88 12.12
C HIS A 45 -9.01 -1.85 13.14
N ASP A 46 -8.80 -0.57 12.85
CA ASP A 46 -9.38 0.57 13.53
C ASP A 46 -9.83 1.55 12.45
N THR A 47 -11.13 1.83 12.38
CA THR A 47 -11.67 2.69 11.33
C THR A 47 -11.44 4.18 11.59
N ILE A 48 -11.00 4.54 12.81
CA ILE A 48 -10.76 5.94 13.20
C ILE A 48 -12.01 6.80 12.93
N GLY A 49 -13.20 6.23 13.13
CA GLY A 49 -14.49 6.91 12.92
C GLY A 49 -14.98 6.99 11.46
N SER A 50 -14.31 6.30 10.52
CA SER A 50 -14.74 6.16 9.11
C SER A 50 -15.46 4.82 8.85
N ASP A 51 -16.00 4.63 7.64
CA ASP A 51 -16.39 3.32 7.10
C ASP A 51 -15.24 2.62 6.35
N HIS A 52 -14.14 3.33 6.08
CA HIS A 52 -12.91 2.76 5.53
C HIS A 52 -11.94 2.27 6.61
N LEU A 53 -11.22 1.20 6.31
CA LEU A 53 -10.10 0.68 7.09
C LEU A 53 -8.79 1.25 6.54
N PRO A 54 -8.00 1.97 7.35
CA PRO A 54 -6.71 2.50 6.91
C PRO A 54 -5.76 1.40 6.43
N GLN A 55 -4.95 1.72 5.42
CA GLN A 55 -3.88 0.85 4.92
C GLN A 55 -2.53 1.39 5.41
N GLN A 56 -1.76 0.53 6.08
CA GLN A 56 -0.43 0.85 6.57
C GLN A 56 0.63 0.21 5.69
N VAL A 57 1.60 1.02 5.25
CA VAL A 57 2.80 0.55 4.54
C VAL A 57 4.02 0.92 5.37
N THR A 58 4.84 -0.08 5.70
CA THR A 58 6.13 0.11 6.34
C THR A 58 7.23 -0.15 5.33
N LEU A 59 8.10 0.84 5.11
CA LEU A 59 9.26 0.71 4.23
C LEU A 59 10.50 0.36 5.06
N HIS A 60 11.12 -0.77 4.75
CA HIS A 60 12.32 -1.26 5.41
C HIS A 60 13.54 -0.99 4.53
N ASN A 61 14.56 -0.31 5.07
CA ASN A 61 15.87 -0.15 4.42
C ASN A 61 15.82 0.43 3.00
N TYR A 62 14.76 1.18 2.65
CA TYR A 62 14.66 1.84 1.36
C TYR A 62 15.54 3.09 1.34
N ILE A 63 16.63 3.04 0.57
CA ILE A 63 17.44 4.22 0.25
C ILE A 63 16.90 4.82 -1.03
N ALA A 64 16.34 6.02 -0.96
CA ALA A 64 15.94 6.77 -2.13
C ALA A 64 17.18 7.08 -2.98
N GLN A 65 17.38 6.34 -4.06
CA GLN A 65 18.33 6.73 -5.10
C GLN A 65 17.57 7.60 -6.09
N GLY A 66 17.65 8.92 -5.89
CA GLY A 66 17.22 9.87 -6.91
C GLY A 66 18.28 10.02 -8.01
N PRO A 67 17.91 10.53 -9.20
CA PRO A 67 18.88 10.94 -10.22
C PRO A 67 19.85 12.05 -9.76
N ASP A 68 19.60 12.68 -8.61
CA ASP A 68 20.45 13.73 -8.02
C ASP A 68 21.50 13.21 -7.00
N ALA A 69 21.61 11.89 -6.81
CA ALA A 69 22.60 11.29 -5.90
C ALA A 69 24.00 11.12 -6.52
N GLN A 70 24.30 11.80 -7.63
CA GLN A 70 25.66 11.95 -8.16
C GLN A 70 26.26 13.29 -7.72
N CYS A 71 26.78 13.31 -6.50
CA CYS A 71 27.84 14.23 -6.11
C CYS A 71 28.90 13.43 -5.35
N SER A 72 29.80 12.79 -6.08
CA SER A 72 31.25 12.70 -5.86
C SER A 72 31.89 11.75 -6.87
#